data_AF-A0A1A8ZP98-F1
#
_entry.id   AF-A0A1A8ZP98-F1
#
_cell.length_a   1.000
_cell.length_b   1.000
_cell.length_c   1.000
_cell.angle_alpha   90.00
_cell.angle_beta   90.00
_cell.angle_gamma   90.00
#
_symmetry.space_group_name_H-M   'P 1'
#
loop_
_entity.id
_entity.type
_entity.pdbx_description
1 polymer ?
#
loop_
_entity_poly.entity_id
_entity_poly.type
_entity_poly.pdbx_seq_one_letter_code
_entity_poly.pdbx_strand_id
1 'polypeptide(L)'
;MGSSYLEYRGSGFWVRDYQAEVWLYLLAQEAEQAAAAHGWLTEARDDWHMQATAGFMGCVSSCLDEHLAGAPDRVAVVLDLSERVLQRLRDWSPAVPKDLVNSFGTGGEQETFDADLSTGPLLACGRAFVSLLRGEFPPDHAGWAR
;
A
#
# COMPACT_ATOMS: atom_id res chain seq x y z
N MET A 1 7.04 16.30 -3.53
CA MET A 1 6.74 14.86 -3.42
C MET A 1 7.93 14.14 -2.81
N GLY A 2 7.76 13.65 -1.59
CA GLY A 2 8.77 12.84 -0.92
C GLY A 2 8.80 11.41 -1.41
N SER A 3 9.56 10.61 -0.70
CA SER A 3 9.64 9.16 -0.87
C SER A 3 9.71 8.51 0.49
N SER A 4 9.03 7.40 0.63
CA SER A 4 8.98 6.61 1.85
C SER A 4 9.57 5.22 1.58
N TYR A 5 10.08 4.61 2.64
CA TYR A 5 10.65 3.26 2.59
C TYR A 5 9.65 2.28 3.18
N LEU A 6 9.17 1.34 2.37
CA LEU A 6 8.29 0.28 2.83
C LEU A 6 9.12 -0.95 3.17
N GLU A 7 9.02 -1.39 4.43
CA GLU A 7 9.84 -2.48 4.96
C GLU A 7 9.01 -3.61 5.56
N TYR A 8 9.62 -4.80 5.53
CA TYR A 8 9.14 -5.99 6.21
C TYR A 8 10.32 -6.93 6.44
N ARG A 9 10.49 -7.41 7.68
CA ARG A 9 11.56 -8.34 8.08
C ARG A 9 12.97 -7.87 7.68
N GLY A 10 13.22 -6.57 7.82
CA GLY A 10 14.52 -5.96 7.53
C GLY A 10 14.88 -5.84 6.04
N SER A 11 13.93 -6.09 5.14
CA SER A 11 14.07 -5.82 3.70
C SER A 11 13.01 -4.83 3.26
N GLY A 12 13.23 -4.10 2.17
CA GLY A 12 12.24 -3.11 1.74
C GLY A 12 12.54 -2.47 0.39
N PHE A 13 11.78 -1.44 0.07
CA PHE A 13 11.98 -0.66 -1.14
C PHE A 13 11.53 0.79 -0.95
N TRP A 14 12.17 1.68 -1.70
CA TRP A 14 11.80 3.08 -1.84
C TRP A 14 10.69 3.25 -2.85
N VAL A 15 9.75 4.12 -2.50
CA VAL A 15 8.61 4.44 -3.34
C VAL A 15 8.22 5.91 -3.11
N ARG A 16 7.58 6.55 -4.09
CA ARG A 16 7.05 7.91 -3.89
C ARG A 16 5.86 7.89 -2.92
N ASP A 17 5.70 8.96 -2.17
CA ASP A 17 4.65 9.01 -1.13
C ASP A 17 3.26 8.75 -1.68
N TYR A 18 2.86 9.39 -2.80
CA TYR A 18 1.52 9.13 -3.39
C TYR A 18 1.32 7.65 -3.71
N GLN A 19 2.38 6.93 -4.11
CA GLN A 19 2.24 5.53 -4.48
C GLN A 19 2.00 4.70 -3.22
N ALA A 20 2.75 4.97 -2.14
CA ALA A 20 2.56 4.31 -0.85
C ALA A 20 1.18 4.62 -0.27
N GLU A 21 0.78 5.89 -0.27
CA GLU A 21 -0.49 6.35 0.29
C GLU A 21 -1.69 5.75 -0.46
N VAL A 22 -1.71 5.86 -1.79
CA VAL A 22 -2.79 5.27 -2.60
C VAL A 22 -2.81 3.75 -2.48
N TRP A 23 -1.63 3.10 -2.44
CA TRP A 23 -1.55 1.65 -2.26
C TRP A 23 -2.12 1.21 -0.92
N LEU A 24 -1.68 1.83 0.19
CA LEU A 24 -2.14 1.50 1.54
C LEU A 24 -3.63 1.82 1.74
N TYR A 25 -4.13 2.90 1.12
CA TYR A 25 -5.56 3.20 1.12
C TYR A 25 -6.36 2.07 0.48
N LEU A 26 -5.99 1.64 -0.73
CA LEU A 26 -6.70 0.57 -1.43
C LEU A 26 -6.59 -0.76 -0.67
N LEU A 27 -5.43 -1.05 -0.07
CA LEU A 27 -5.25 -2.22 0.78
C LEU A 27 -6.18 -2.18 1.99
N ALA A 28 -6.29 -1.03 2.67
CA ALA A 28 -7.23 -0.84 3.78
C ALA A 28 -8.70 -1.03 3.34
N GLN A 29 -9.07 -0.59 2.13
CA GLN A 29 -10.41 -0.81 1.59
C GLN A 29 -10.73 -2.29 1.35
N GLU A 30 -9.79 -3.06 0.81
CA GLU A 30 -9.97 -4.51 0.66
C GLU A 30 -9.96 -5.21 2.02
N ALA A 31 -9.13 -4.75 2.95
CA ALA A 31 -9.06 -5.25 4.32
C ALA A 31 -10.38 -5.03 5.07
N GLU A 32 -11.04 -3.89 4.88
CA GLU A 32 -12.35 -3.59 5.48
C GLU A 32 -13.41 -4.61 5.07
N GLN A 33 -13.44 -4.99 3.80
CA GLN A 33 -14.39 -5.99 3.31
C GLN A 33 -14.14 -7.39 3.89
N ALA A 34 -12.90 -7.67 4.31
CA ALA A 34 -12.48 -8.95 4.88
C ALA A 34 -12.39 -8.95 6.42
N ALA A 35 -12.50 -7.78 7.07
CA ALA A 35 -12.23 -7.62 8.51
C ALA A 35 -13.17 -8.48 9.38
N ALA A 36 -14.42 -8.66 8.95
CA ALA A 36 -15.38 -9.50 9.67
C ALA A 36 -14.93 -10.97 9.82
N ALA A 37 -14.07 -11.46 8.93
CA ALA A 37 -13.52 -12.82 8.99
C ALA A 37 -12.21 -12.91 9.79
N HIS A 38 -11.54 -11.78 10.04
CA HIS A 38 -10.20 -11.74 10.60
C HIS A 38 -10.05 -10.58 11.60
N GLY A 39 -10.23 -10.84 12.90
CA GLY A 39 -10.22 -9.78 13.92
C GLY A 39 -8.97 -8.89 13.92
N TRP A 40 -7.79 -9.46 13.67
CA TRP A 40 -6.51 -8.72 13.57
C TRP A 40 -6.46 -7.74 12.39
N LEU A 41 -7.25 -7.98 11.34
CA LEU A 41 -7.24 -7.17 10.13
C LEU A 41 -7.87 -5.80 10.36
N THR A 42 -8.70 -5.65 11.40
CA THR A 42 -9.27 -4.36 11.80
C THR A 42 -8.17 -3.38 12.21
N GLU A 43 -7.24 -3.83 13.05
CA GLU A 43 -6.12 -2.99 13.52
C GLU A 43 -5.17 -2.68 12.36
N ALA A 44 -4.81 -3.68 11.55
CA ALA A 44 -3.97 -3.48 10.37
C ALA A 44 -4.60 -2.52 9.34
N ARG A 45 -5.91 -2.63 9.10
CA ARG A 45 -6.68 -1.72 8.25
C ARG A 45 -6.59 -0.29 8.77
N ASP A 46 -6.76 -0.08 10.07
CA ASP A 46 -6.73 1.26 10.67
C ASP A 46 -5.37 1.92 10.51
N ASP A 47 -4.29 1.18 10.74
CA ASP A 47 -2.94 1.68 10.54
C ASP A 47 -2.67 1.99 9.07
N TRP A 48 -3.03 1.10 8.15
CA TRP A 48 -2.86 1.37 6.71
C TRP A 48 -3.67 2.56 6.24
N HIS A 49 -4.91 2.71 6.72
CA HIS A 49 -5.74 3.86 6.40
C HIS A 49 -5.13 5.15 6.96
N MET A 50 -4.66 5.15 8.21
CA MET A 50 -3.99 6.30 8.81
C MET A 50 -2.72 6.70 8.04
N GLN A 51 -1.87 5.73 7.71
CA GLN A 51 -0.64 5.95 6.96
C GLN A 51 -0.90 6.52 5.56
N ALA A 52 -2.04 6.17 4.96
CA ALA A 52 -2.45 6.71 3.68
C ALA A 52 -2.99 8.14 3.72
N THR A 53 -3.71 8.52 4.79
CA THR A 53 -4.50 9.76 4.83
C THR A 53 -3.91 10.86 5.70
N ALA A 54 -2.97 10.55 6.60
CA ALA A 54 -2.43 11.54 7.54
C ALA A 54 -1.45 12.55 6.92
N GLY A 55 -0.95 12.31 5.70
CA GLY A 55 -0.01 13.21 5.02
C GLY A 55 1.39 13.20 5.63
N PHE A 56 1.93 12.01 5.91
CA PHE A 56 3.22 11.85 6.60
C PHE A 56 4.46 12.30 5.79
N MET A 57 4.31 12.77 4.55
CA MET A 57 5.35 13.44 3.72
C MET A 57 6.76 12.84 3.86
N GLY A 58 6.95 11.59 3.45
CA GLY A 58 8.24 10.87 3.51
C GLY A 58 8.40 9.94 4.72
N CYS A 59 7.38 9.86 5.58
CA CYS A 59 7.34 8.96 6.74
C CYS A 59 6.19 7.93 6.65
N VAL A 60 5.74 7.58 5.44
CA VAL A 60 4.68 6.57 5.26
C VAL A 60 5.24 5.19 5.58
N SER A 61 4.66 4.52 6.57
CA SER A 61 5.00 3.15 6.96
C SER A 61 3.91 2.16 6.53
N SER A 62 4.29 0.93 6.22
CA SER A 62 3.33 -0.15 5.97
C SER A 62 2.99 -0.98 7.21
N CYS A 63 3.69 -0.75 8.34
CA CYS A 63 3.49 -1.44 9.62
C CYS A 63 3.43 -2.97 9.51
N LEU A 64 4.08 -3.56 8.50
CA LEU A 64 3.93 -4.99 8.20
C LEU A 64 4.47 -5.90 9.30
N ASP A 65 5.60 -5.54 9.91
CA ASP A 65 6.17 -6.33 11.01
C ASP A 65 5.28 -6.32 12.25
N GLU A 66 4.58 -5.23 12.53
CA GLU A 66 3.66 -5.11 13.67
C GLU A 66 2.47 -6.09 13.53
N HIS A 67 1.97 -6.25 12.30
CA HIS A 67 0.75 -7.04 12.04
C HIS A 67 1.01 -8.48 11.59
N LEU A 68 2.15 -8.74 10.94
CA LEU A 68 2.42 -10.00 10.24
C LEU A 68 3.63 -10.78 10.78
N ALA A 69 4.47 -10.21 11.64
CA ALA A 69 5.66 -10.91 12.13
C ALA A 69 5.28 -12.23 12.82
N GLY A 70 5.94 -13.31 12.39
CA GLY A 70 5.69 -14.67 12.92
C GLY A 70 4.35 -15.30 12.54
N ALA A 71 3.53 -14.67 11.69
CA ALA A 71 2.17 -15.14 11.38
C ALA A 71 1.98 -15.44 9.87
N PRO A 72 2.40 -16.62 9.37
CA PRO A 72 2.35 -16.94 7.94
C PRO A 72 0.92 -16.92 7.37
N ASP A 73 -0.09 -17.29 8.15
CA ASP A 73 -1.49 -17.25 7.71
C ASP A 73 -1.97 -15.82 7.47
N ARG A 74 -1.49 -14.84 8.26
CA ARG A 74 -1.79 -13.43 8.04
C ARG A 74 -1.12 -12.90 6.77
N VAL A 75 0.11 -13.31 6.51
CA VAL A 75 0.82 -12.98 5.26
C VAL A 75 0.03 -13.48 4.04
N ALA A 76 -0.51 -14.71 4.10
CA ALA A 76 -1.33 -15.25 3.02
C ALA A 76 -2.60 -14.42 2.77
N VAL A 77 -3.25 -13.93 3.83
CA VAL A 77 -4.40 -13.02 3.71
C VAL A 77 -3.99 -11.71 3.05
N VAL A 78 -2.91 -11.06 3.50
CA VAL A 78 -2.47 -9.78 2.90
C VAL A 78 -2.05 -9.96 1.44
N LEU A 79 -1.48 -11.11 1.08
CA LEU A 79 -1.17 -11.44 -0.31
C LEU A 79 -2.45 -11.51 -1.17
N ASP A 80 -3.51 -12.18 -0.69
CA ASP A 80 -4.80 -12.23 -1.40
C ASP A 80 -5.40 -10.82 -1.58
N LEU A 81 -5.41 -10.01 -0.52
CA LEU A 81 -5.87 -8.62 -0.59
C LEU A 81 -5.04 -7.79 -1.58
N SER A 82 -3.71 -7.96 -1.57
CA SER A 82 -2.80 -7.27 -2.50
C SER A 82 -3.09 -7.63 -3.96
N GLU A 83 -3.41 -8.89 -4.26
CA GLU A 83 -3.80 -9.30 -5.62
C GLU A 83 -5.14 -8.68 -6.05
N ARG A 84 -6.10 -8.52 -5.13
CA ARG A 84 -7.36 -7.81 -5.41
C ARG A 84 -7.13 -6.33 -5.71
N VAL A 85 -6.27 -5.66 -4.93
CA VAL A 85 -5.88 -4.26 -5.20
C VAL A 85 -5.20 -4.15 -6.57
N LEU A 86 -4.27 -5.06 -6.88
CA LEU A 86 -3.62 -5.10 -8.20
C LEU A 86 -4.63 -5.28 -9.32
N GLN A 87 -5.63 -6.14 -9.15
CA GLN A 87 -6.68 -6.33 -10.14
C GLN A 87 -7.51 -5.06 -10.33
N ARG A 88 -7.92 -4.41 -9.24
CA ARG A 88 -8.66 -3.15 -9.27
C ARG A 88 -7.88 -2.03 -9.99
N LEU A 89 -6.56 -1.95 -9.77
CA LEU A 89 -5.69 -1.02 -10.50
C LEU A 89 -5.59 -1.36 -12.00
N ARG A 90 -5.64 -2.64 -12.39
CA ARG A 90 -5.70 -3.04 -13.80
C ARG A 90 -7.02 -2.65 -14.45
N ASP A 91 -8.13 -2.74 -13.71
CA ASP A 91 -9.46 -2.38 -14.21
C ASP A 91 -9.58 -0.87 -14.47
N TRP A 92 -8.82 -0.04 -13.76
CA TRP A 92 -8.68 1.39 -14.01
C TRP A 92 -7.59 1.76 -15.03
N SER A 93 -6.92 0.78 -15.66
CA SER A 93 -5.86 1.08 -16.62
C SER A 93 -6.39 1.90 -17.82
N PRO A 94 -5.67 2.94 -18.28
CA PRO A 94 -4.28 3.28 -17.93
C PRO A 94 -4.10 4.26 -16.75
N ALA A 95 -5.18 4.81 -16.21
CA ALA A 95 -5.13 5.83 -15.16
C ALA A 95 -6.38 5.82 -14.27
N VAL A 96 -6.17 5.98 -12.97
CA VAL A 96 -7.26 6.19 -12.01
C VAL A 96 -7.77 7.62 -12.16
N PRO A 97 -9.09 7.83 -12.34
CA PRO A 97 -9.66 9.18 -12.45
C PRO A 97 -9.29 10.05 -11.25
N LYS A 98 -8.83 11.28 -11.48
CA LYS A 98 -8.36 12.16 -10.41
C LYS A 98 -9.42 12.44 -9.35
N ASP A 99 -10.68 12.59 -9.76
CA ASP A 99 -11.78 12.87 -8.84
C ASP A 99 -12.00 11.70 -7.88
N LEU A 100 -11.76 10.48 -8.36
CA LEU A 100 -11.81 9.28 -7.53
C LEU A 100 -10.63 9.24 -6.55
N VAL A 101 -9.40 9.49 -7.01
CA VAL A 101 -8.23 9.51 -6.11
C VAL A 101 -8.35 10.61 -5.05
N ASN A 102 -8.81 11.80 -5.44
CA ASN A 102 -9.07 12.91 -4.53
C ASN A 102 -10.14 12.58 -3.49
N SER A 103 -11.08 11.69 -3.80
CA SER A 103 -12.09 11.23 -2.83
C SER A 103 -11.50 10.33 -1.72
N PHE A 104 -10.28 9.83 -1.89
CA PHE A 104 -9.63 8.96 -0.90
C PHE A 104 -9.07 9.73 0.30
N GLY A 105 -8.78 11.03 0.14
CA GLY A 105 -8.10 11.83 1.15
C GLY A 105 -6.63 11.45 1.36
N THR A 106 -5.99 10.81 0.38
CA THR A 106 -4.58 10.40 0.44
C THR A 106 -3.66 11.61 0.43
N GLY A 107 -2.62 11.60 1.26
CA GLY A 107 -1.64 12.70 1.36
C GLY A 107 -2.02 13.82 2.34
N GLY A 108 -3.18 13.73 3.00
CA GLY A 108 -3.67 14.74 3.94
C GLY A 108 -4.76 15.63 3.36
N GLU A 109 -5.43 16.41 4.22
CA GLU A 109 -6.62 17.21 3.86
C GLU A 109 -6.39 18.28 2.77
N GLN A 110 -5.13 18.61 2.47
CA GLN A 110 -4.77 19.66 1.49
C GLN A 110 -4.17 19.10 0.19
N GLU A 111 -3.88 17.80 0.12
CA GLU A 111 -3.30 17.20 -1.07
C GLU A 111 -4.39 16.90 -2.10
N THR A 112 -4.14 17.30 -3.34
CA THR A 112 -5.06 17.07 -4.46
C THR A 112 -4.27 16.75 -5.72
N PHE A 113 -4.73 15.75 -6.47
CA PHE A 113 -4.25 15.42 -7.80
C PHE A 113 -4.91 16.33 -8.83
N ASP A 114 -4.09 16.99 -9.66
CA ASP A 114 -4.51 17.88 -10.73
C ASP A 114 -4.85 17.13 -12.04
N ALA A 115 -4.30 15.92 -12.19
CA ALA A 115 -4.48 15.03 -13.33
C ALA A 115 -4.78 13.58 -12.90
N ASP A 116 -5.31 12.79 -13.84
CA ASP A 116 -5.55 11.36 -13.62
C ASP A 116 -4.24 10.64 -13.29
N LEU A 117 -4.30 9.74 -12.32
CA LEU A 117 -3.12 9.09 -11.77
C LEU A 117 -2.78 7.84 -12.57
N SER A 118 -1.62 7.81 -13.22
CA SER A 118 -1.19 6.64 -13.98
C SER A 118 -1.14 5.39 -13.10
N THR A 119 -1.73 4.28 -13.58
CA THR A 119 -1.73 3.01 -12.82
C THR A 119 -0.38 2.31 -12.86
N GLY A 120 0.49 2.60 -13.83
CA GLY A 120 1.80 1.97 -13.98
C GLY A 120 2.68 2.03 -12.71
N PRO A 121 2.95 3.23 -12.17
CA PRO A 121 3.68 3.38 -10.92
C PRO A 121 3.00 2.73 -9.70
N LEU A 122 1.67 2.71 -9.63
CA LEU A 122 0.93 2.04 -8.54
C LEU A 122 1.05 0.51 -8.63
N LEU A 123 0.95 -0.03 -9.84
CA LEU A 123 1.15 -1.45 -10.11
C LEU A 123 2.60 -1.89 -9.81
N ALA A 124 3.59 -1.03 -10.07
CA ALA A 124 4.99 -1.28 -9.68
C ALA A 124 5.14 -1.36 -8.15
N CYS A 125 4.55 -0.40 -7.42
CA CYS A 125 4.50 -0.42 -5.96
C CYS A 125 3.85 -1.71 -5.44
N GLY A 126 2.68 -2.08 -5.96
CA GLY A 126 1.98 -3.29 -5.53
C GLY A 126 2.74 -4.59 -5.80
N ARG A 127 3.40 -4.70 -6.96
CA ARG A 127 4.26 -5.87 -7.24
C ARG A 127 5.45 -5.94 -6.30
N ALA A 128 6.12 -4.81 -6.05
CA ALA A 128 7.21 -4.76 -5.08
C ALA A 128 6.73 -5.15 -3.67
N PHE A 129 5.55 -4.67 -3.25
CA PHE A 129 4.94 -5.04 -1.98
C PHE A 129 4.64 -6.55 -1.88
N VAL A 130 4.11 -7.16 -2.94
CA VAL A 130 3.89 -8.62 -3.00
C VAL A 130 5.21 -9.39 -2.93
N SER A 131 6.24 -8.98 -3.69
CA SER A 131 7.57 -9.58 -3.63
C SER A 131 8.20 -9.44 -2.24
N LEU A 132 7.98 -8.32 -1.56
CA LEU A 132 8.41 -8.09 -0.18
C LEU A 132 7.77 -9.09 0.79
N LEU A 133 6.45 -9.27 0.72
CA LEU A 133 5.71 -10.22 1.56
C LEU A 133 6.13 -11.68 1.31
N ARG A 134 6.50 -12.01 0.07
CA ARG A 134 7.02 -13.34 -0.31
C ARG A 134 8.48 -13.57 0.10
N GLY A 135 9.19 -12.53 0.56
CA GLY A 135 10.62 -12.62 0.88
C GLY A 135 11.50 -12.76 -0.36
N GLU A 136 11.05 -12.24 -1.50
CA GLU A 136 11.81 -12.27 -2.77
C GLU A 136 12.90 -11.19 -2.82
N PHE A 137 12.87 -10.23 -1.90
CA PHE A 137 13.97 -9.28 -1.71
C PHE A 137 15.09 -9.91 -0.87
N PRO A 138 16.36 -9.72 -1.27
CA PRO A 138 17.47 -10.10 -0.41
C PRO A 138 17.45 -9.28 0.89
N PRO A 139 18.05 -9.80 1.99
CA PRO A 139 18.27 -9.00 3.20
C PRO A 139 18.94 -7.68 2.87
N ASP A 140 18.55 -6.61 3.56
CA ASP A 140 19.06 -5.25 3.36
C ASP A 140 18.82 -4.68 1.94
N HIS A 141 17.90 -5.27 1.15
CA HIS A 141 17.53 -4.68 -0.13
C HIS A 141 16.92 -3.29 0.06
N ALA A 142 17.44 -2.32 -0.67
CA ALA A 142 16.94 -0.94 -0.70
C ALA A 142 16.81 -0.42 -2.14
N GLY A 143 16.05 -1.15 -2.96
CA GLY A 143 15.75 -0.77 -4.35
C GLY A 143 14.60 0.21 -4.46
N TRP A 144 14.31 0.67 -5.68
CA TRP A 144 13.09 1.44 -5.97
C TRP A 144 12.00 0.52 -6.53
N ALA A 145 10.73 0.80 -6.21
CA ALA A 145 9.61 0.24 -6.95
C ALA A 145 9.67 0.71 -8.41
N ARG A 146 9.93 -0.21 -9.35
CA ARG A 146 10.08 0.05 -10.79
C ARG A 146 9.00 -0.64 -11.61
#